data_AF-A0A966D8F9-F1
#
_entry.id   AF-A0A966D8F9-F1
#
_cell.length_a   1.000
_cell.length_b   1.000
_cell.length_c   1.000
_cell.angle_alpha   90.00
_cell.angle_beta   90.00
_cell.angle_gamma   90.00
#
_symmetry.space_group_name_H-M   'P 1'
#
loop_
_entity.id
_entity.type
_entity.pdbx_description
1 polymer ?
#
loop_
_entity_poly.entity_id
_entity_poly.type
_entity_poly.pdbx_seq_one_letter_code
_entity_poly.pdbx_strand_id
1 'polypeptide(L)'
;KFKLNKEFQKSEKEESLLIWTTTPWTLQSNMAIAVNPLINYARALIEINGKEEILIMAESLVNGLINKLSKQNDIKLIKILEILKGADLEGVKYEHIYLDETPSQKEFLKENHKHLHSVILADFVSLAEDEDIFDKLDKRGYKHSNSSNESETNLEQKSIKKGKTEGSGLVHIAPGHGFDDYNVSKRYNLPIFSPVNEKGLFTEGKYKGLYFKDVDPVAIEYLKEKGFLIFNELKSHRYPCCWRCKTPIVYRAADQWWIKRSQIVNEIIKENSNIHWFPKSAKDSFNNLMETAGDWAISRQRYWGIPLPIFEDEDGNYEVFASKDELEKRIGYRLEDIHRDTLKKLKIINEKNGKEMKAVPFIADV
;
A
#
# COMPACT_ATOMS: atom_id res chain seq x y z
N LYS A 1 -17.63 4.10 7.60
CA LYS A 1 -18.33 2.82 7.34
C LYS A 1 -18.49 2.66 5.83
N PHE A 2 -18.29 1.46 5.31
CA PHE A 2 -18.50 1.15 3.89
C PHE A 2 -19.75 0.28 3.77
N LYS A 3 -20.77 0.79 3.11
CA LYS A 3 -22.07 0.12 2.99
C LYS A 3 -21.98 -1.09 2.07
N LEU A 4 -22.55 -2.22 2.47
CA LEU A 4 -22.61 -3.40 1.62
C LEU A 4 -23.59 -3.17 0.45
N ASN A 5 -23.25 -3.68 -0.74
CA ASN A 5 -24.16 -3.70 -1.86
C ASN A 5 -25.42 -4.49 -1.50
N LYS A 6 -26.58 -4.12 -2.09
CA LYS A 6 -27.89 -4.70 -1.76
C LYS A 6 -27.91 -6.24 -1.78
N GLU A 7 -27.20 -6.85 -2.73
CA GLU A 7 -27.14 -8.31 -2.90
C GLU A 7 -26.41 -9.04 -1.75
N PHE A 8 -25.56 -8.34 -1.01
CA PHE A 8 -24.81 -8.90 0.13
C PHE A 8 -25.43 -8.55 1.49
N GLN A 9 -26.55 -7.81 1.51
CA GLN A 9 -27.27 -7.53 2.75
C GLN A 9 -28.13 -8.74 3.13
N LYS A 10 -27.95 -9.25 4.36
CA LYS A 10 -28.70 -10.36 4.96
C LYS A 10 -29.91 -9.88 5.78
N SER A 11 -30.17 -8.58 5.83
CA SER A 11 -31.18 -7.94 6.65
C SER A 11 -31.78 -6.73 5.93
N GLU A 12 -32.99 -6.34 6.32
CA GLU A 12 -33.59 -5.07 5.87
C GLU A 12 -32.88 -3.84 6.43
N LYS A 13 -32.13 -4.01 7.53
CA LYS A 13 -31.27 -2.98 8.12
C LYS A 13 -29.98 -2.85 7.31
N GLU A 14 -29.55 -1.61 7.13
CA GLU A 14 -28.30 -1.28 6.45
C GLU A 14 -27.12 -1.98 7.13
N GLU A 15 -26.33 -2.68 6.31
CA GLU A 15 -25.11 -3.37 6.75
C GLU A 15 -23.88 -2.66 6.21
N SER A 16 -22.88 -2.47 7.05
CA SER A 16 -21.64 -1.82 6.67
C SER A 16 -20.40 -2.46 7.30
N LEU A 17 -19.29 -2.41 6.57
CA LEU A 17 -17.95 -2.74 7.04
C LEU A 17 -17.42 -1.54 7.83
N LEU A 18 -17.05 -1.75 9.10
CA LEU A 18 -16.44 -0.72 9.92
C LEU A 18 -14.93 -0.67 9.62
N ILE A 19 -14.47 0.47 9.10
CA ILE A 19 -13.06 0.73 8.79
C ILE A 19 -12.54 1.81 9.72
N TRP A 20 -11.28 1.65 10.13
CA TRP A 20 -10.51 2.67 10.81
C TRP A 20 -9.32 3.10 9.93
N THR A 21 -9.02 4.39 9.92
CA THR A 21 -7.84 4.94 9.22
C THR A 21 -7.36 6.21 9.90
N THR A 22 -6.06 6.46 9.82
CA THR A 22 -5.42 7.74 10.22
C THR A 22 -5.12 8.64 9.03
N THR A 23 -5.43 8.20 7.80
CA THR A 23 -5.21 8.95 6.56
C THR A 23 -6.51 9.06 5.76
N PRO A 24 -7.50 9.87 6.19
CA PRO A 24 -8.76 10.04 5.46
C PRO A 24 -8.57 10.37 3.97
N TRP A 25 -7.53 11.15 3.63
CA TRP A 25 -7.21 11.49 2.23
C TRP A 25 -7.00 10.26 1.31
N THR A 26 -6.59 9.09 1.84
CA THR A 26 -6.38 7.88 1.00
C THR A 26 -7.68 7.15 0.65
N LEU A 27 -8.82 7.53 1.23
CA LEU A 27 -10.10 6.83 1.00
C LEU A 27 -10.61 6.96 -0.44
N GLN A 28 -10.22 8.03 -1.15
CA GLN A 28 -10.53 8.18 -2.58
C GLN A 28 -9.80 7.12 -3.44
N SER A 29 -8.66 6.62 -2.94
CA SER A 29 -7.82 5.61 -3.59
C SER A 29 -8.20 4.18 -3.23
N ASN A 30 -9.32 3.98 -2.51
CA ASN A 30 -9.70 2.67 -2.02
C ASN A 30 -10.07 1.73 -3.17
N MET A 31 -9.49 0.52 -3.20
CA MET A 31 -9.77 -0.51 -4.20
C MET A 31 -10.47 -1.74 -3.61
N ALA A 32 -10.21 -2.04 -2.34
CA ALA A 32 -10.74 -3.21 -1.64
C ALA A 32 -10.73 -3.00 -0.12
N ILE A 33 -11.32 -3.93 0.63
CA ILE A 33 -11.20 -3.99 2.09
C ILE A 33 -10.56 -5.32 2.46
N ALA A 34 -9.46 -5.30 3.20
CA ALA A 34 -8.77 -6.50 3.62
C ALA A 34 -9.26 -7.02 4.98
N VAL A 35 -9.39 -8.34 5.07
CA VAL A 35 -9.67 -9.09 6.31
C VAL A 35 -8.71 -10.27 6.44
N ASN A 36 -8.44 -10.69 7.67
CA ASN A 36 -7.64 -11.89 7.89
C ASN A 36 -8.51 -13.15 7.80
N PRO A 37 -8.15 -14.15 6.98
CA PRO A 37 -8.97 -15.35 6.81
C PRO A 37 -9.12 -16.18 8.09
N LEU A 38 -8.22 -16.05 9.06
CA LEU A 38 -8.22 -16.78 10.31
C LEU A 38 -8.86 -16.04 11.48
N ILE A 39 -9.24 -14.77 11.31
CA ILE A 39 -9.87 -13.97 12.36
C ILE A 39 -11.39 -14.12 12.28
N ASN A 40 -12.06 -14.02 13.44
CA ASN A 40 -13.51 -13.98 13.51
C ASN A 40 -14.02 -12.54 13.46
N TYR A 41 -15.12 -12.35 12.74
CA TYR A 41 -15.77 -11.05 12.55
C TYR A 41 -17.20 -11.13 13.06
N ALA A 42 -17.59 -10.17 13.88
CA ALA A 42 -18.95 -10.06 14.40
C ALA A 42 -19.79 -9.18 13.48
N ARG A 43 -20.96 -9.69 13.11
CA ARG A 43 -22.04 -8.91 12.53
C ARG A 43 -22.90 -8.38 13.68
N ALA A 44 -22.61 -7.14 14.11
CA ALA A 44 -23.19 -6.55 15.31
C ALA A 44 -24.34 -5.60 14.98
N LEU A 45 -25.52 -5.83 15.57
CA LEU A 45 -26.62 -4.88 15.56
C LEU A 45 -26.34 -3.78 16.57
N ILE A 46 -26.27 -2.56 16.10
CA ILE A 46 -25.98 -1.39 16.92
C ILE A 46 -27.02 -0.30 16.69
N GLU A 47 -27.23 0.52 17.70
CA GLU A 47 -28.01 1.75 17.61
C GLU A 47 -27.03 2.92 17.54
N ILE A 48 -27.17 3.78 16.53
CA ILE A 48 -26.41 5.01 16.38
C ILE A 48 -27.40 6.16 16.28
N ASN A 49 -27.39 7.07 17.26
CA ASN A 49 -28.29 8.23 17.34
C ASN A 49 -29.78 7.83 17.15
N GLY A 50 -30.22 6.78 17.83
CA GLY A 50 -31.58 6.24 17.75
C GLY A 50 -31.92 5.45 16.47
N LYS A 51 -30.98 5.27 15.53
CA LYS A 51 -31.17 4.45 14.32
C LYS A 51 -30.42 3.13 14.45
N GLU A 52 -31.13 2.02 14.23
CA GLU A 52 -30.51 0.69 14.20
C GLU A 52 -29.83 0.41 12.84
N GLU A 53 -28.57 -0.01 12.89
CA GLU A 53 -27.80 -0.48 11.74
C GLU A 53 -26.87 -1.64 12.13
N ILE A 54 -26.32 -2.34 11.13
CA ILE A 54 -25.46 -3.50 11.36
C ILE A 54 -24.04 -3.15 10.94
N LEU A 55 -23.09 -3.29 11.87
CA LEU A 55 -21.67 -3.13 11.57
C LEU A 55 -20.93 -4.45 11.67
N ILE A 56 -20.07 -4.70 10.68
CA ILE A 56 -19.14 -5.82 10.66
C ILE A 56 -17.76 -5.30 11.11
N MET A 57 -17.23 -5.91 12.17
CA MET A 57 -15.91 -5.63 12.75
C MET A 57 -15.31 -6.90 13.37
N ALA A 58 -14.02 -6.93 13.69
CA ALA A 58 -13.42 -8.06 14.39
C ALA A 58 -14.13 -8.33 15.73
N GLU A 59 -14.44 -9.61 15.98
CA GLU A 59 -15.24 -10.05 17.13
C GLU A 59 -14.64 -9.57 18.46
N SER A 60 -13.32 -9.78 18.65
CA SER A 60 -12.62 -9.40 19.89
C SER A 60 -12.57 -7.90 20.14
N LEU A 61 -12.78 -7.07 19.10
CA LEU A 61 -12.74 -5.61 19.20
C LEU A 61 -14.12 -4.99 19.47
N VAL A 62 -15.23 -5.73 19.35
CA VAL A 62 -16.59 -5.18 19.46
C VAL A 62 -16.78 -4.40 20.75
N ASN A 63 -16.53 -5.02 21.90
CA ASN A 63 -16.78 -4.39 23.20
C ASN A 63 -15.88 -3.16 23.42
N GLY A 64 -14.59 -3.28 23.06
CA GLY A 64 -13.64 -2.18 23.20
C GLY A 64 -13.98 -0.99 22.31
N LEU A 65 -14.40 -1.25 21.07
CA LEU A 65 -14.82 -0.23 20.12
C LEU A 65 -16.12 0.42 20.56
N ILE A 66 -17.16 -0.35 20.90
CA ILE A 66 -18.43 0.21 21.35
C ILE A 66 -18.22 1.08 22.59
N ASN A 67 -17.50 0.60 23.61
CA ASN A 67 -17.18 1.40 24.80
C ASN A 67 -16.44 2.70 24.48
N LYS A 68 -15.60 2.72 23.44
CA LYS A 68 -14.91 3.93 22.99
C LYS A 68 -15.86 4.87 22.23
N LEU A 69 -16.67 4.31 21.33
CA LEU A 69 -17.63 5.02 20.48
C LEU A 69 -18.74 5.68 21.31
N SER A 70 -19.28 4.98 22.31
CA SER A 70 -20.33 5.46 23.22
C SER A 70 -19.92 6.65 24.07
N LYS A 71 -18.60 6.95 24.22
CA LYS A 71 -18.13 8.10 24.98
C LYS A 71 -18.32 9.43 24.27
N GLN A 72 -18.41 9.42 22.95
CA GLN A 72 -18.51 10.63 22.13
C GLN A 72 -19.81 10.72 21.35
N ASN A 73 -20.45 9.57 21.08
CA ASN A 73 -21.68 9.48 20.31
C ASN A 73 -22.70 8.62 21.04
N ASP A 74 -23.98 8.80 20.73
CA ASP A 74 -25.06 7.92 21.19
C ASP A 74 -25.01 6.60 20.42
N ILE A 75 -24.08 5.73 20.81
CA ILE A 75 -23.83 4.43 20.19
C ILE A 75 -24.02 3.33 21.22
N LYS A 76 -24.82 2.33 20.91
CA LYS A 76 -25.10 1.19 21.77
C LYS A 76 -25.03 -0.12 21.00
N LEU A 77 -24.37 -1.12 21.57
CA LEU A 77 -24.51 -2.50 21.11
C LEU A 77 -25.86 -3.05 21.55
N ILE A 78 -26.68 -3.49 20.60
CA ILE A 78 -27.95 -4.16 20.90
C ILE A 78 -27.70 -5.66 21.05
N LYS A 79 -27.08 -6.30 20.04
CA LYS A 79 -26.69 -7.72 20.06
C LYS A 79 -25.72 -8.07 18.94
N ILE A 80 -24.95 -9.13 19.13
CA ILE A 80 -24.22 -9.79 18.03
C ILE A 80 -25.21 -10.73 17.33
N LEU A 81 -25.35 -10.58 16.01
CA LEU A 81 -26.29 -11.36 15.20
C LEU A 81 -25.66 -12.67 14.73
N GLU A 82 -24.39 -12.61 14.34
CA GLU A 82 -23.66 -13.70 13.70
C GLU A 82 -22.15 -13.48 13.90
N ILE A 83 -21.40 -14.58 13.98
CA ILE A 83 -19.94 -14.58 13.92
C ILE A 83 -19.54 -15.27 12.62
N LEU A 84 -18.68 -14.61 11.85
CA LEU A 84 -18.23 -15.01 10.53
C LEU A 84 -16.73 -15.28 10.57
N LYS A 85 -16.24 -16.26 9.80
CA LYS A 85 -14.80 -16.35 9.55
C LYS A 85 -14.42 -15.26 8.54
N GLY A 86 -13.23 -14.67 8.66
CA GLY A 86 -12.76 -13.72 7.65
C GLY A 86 -12.69 -14.32 6.24
N ALA A 87 -12.43 -15.62 6.13
CA ALA A 87 -12.51 -16.35 4.87
C ALA A 87 -13.91 -16.30 4.23
N ASP A 88 -14.97 -16.28 5.04
CA ASP A 88 -16.36 -16.24 4.56
C ASP A 88 -16.78 -14.85 4.06
N LEU A 89 -15.97 -13.82 4.34
CA LEU A 89 -16.21 -12.45 3.87
C LEU A 89 -15.60 -12.18 2.48
N GLU A 90 -14.75 -13.06 1.96
CA GLU A 90 -14.10 -12.84 0.66
C GLU A 90 -15.12 -12.61 -0.46
N GLY A 91 -14.91 -11.56 -1.25
CA GLY A 91 -15.76 -11.21 -2.39
C GLY A 91 -17.03 -10.46 -2.02
N VAL A 92 -17.34 -10.24 -0.74
CA VAL A 92 -18.46 -9.39 -0.31
C VAL A 92 -18.24 -7.97 -0.86
N LYS A 93 -19.17 -7.49 -1.68
CA LYS A 93 -19.06 -6.17 -2.32
C LYS A 93 -19.68 -5.05 -1.50
N TYR A 94 -19.06 -3.88 -1.61
CA TYR A 94 -19.49 -2.67 -0.93
C TYR A 94 -19.55 -1.48 -1.90
N GLU A 95 -20.28 -0.45 -1.48
CA GLU A 95 -20.40 0.82 -2.19
C GLU A 95 -19.15 1.68 -1.90
N HIS A 96 -18.41 2.03 -2.95
CA HIS A 96 -17.24 2.89 -2.80
C HIS A 96 -17.65 4.34 -2.47
N ILE A 97 -17.09 4.90 -1.38
CA ILE A 97 -17.48 6.20 -0.80
C ILE A 97 -17.43 7.35 -1.81
N TYR A 98 -16.42 7.37 -2.67
CA TYR A 98 -16.16 8.43 -3.65
C TYR A 98 -16.42 7.99 -5.08
N LEU A 99 -17.29 7.00 -5.30
CA LEU A 99 -17.52 6.45 -6.63
C LEU A 99 -17.97 7.51 -7.61
N ASP A 100 -18.90 8.38 -7.20
CA ASP A 100 -19.46 9.40 -8.07
C ASP A 100 -18.49 10.54 -8.36
N GLU A 101 -17.66 10.86 -7.38
CA GLU A 101 -16.72 11.96 -7.40
C GLU A 101 -15.38 11.60 -8.03
N THR A 102 -15.06 10.33 -8.30
CA THR A 102 -13.74 9.91 -8.81
C THR A 102 -13.85 9.26 -10.19
N PRO A 103 -13.47 9.97 -11.28
CA PRO A 103 -13.54 9.44 -12.64
C PRO A 103 -12.84 8.09 -12.83
N SER A 104 -11.59 7.93 -12.37
CA SER A 104 -10.86 6.67 -12.51
C SER A 104 -11.57 5.48 -11.85
N GLN A 105 -12.25 5.68 -10.72
CA GLN A 105 -13.02 4.61 -10.06
C GLN A 105 -14.16 4.10 -10.95
N LYS A 106 -14.79 4.99 -11.73
CA LYS A 106 -15.82 4.62 -12.71
C LYS A 106 -15.23 3.89 -13.91
N GLU A 107 -14.00 4.21 -14.29
CA GLU A 107 -13.28 3.53 -15.38
C GLU A 107 -12.90 2.11 -14.97
N PHE A 108 -12.34 1.93 -13.77
CA PHE A 108 -11.98 0.60 -13.26
C PHE A 108 -13.19 -0.35 -13.15
N LEU A 109 -14.39 0.17 -12.86
CA LEU A 109 -15.61 -0.66 -12.90
C LEU A 109 -15.93 -1.22 -14.29
N LYS A 110 -15.52 -0.56 -15.37
CA LYS A 110 -15.74 -1.03 -16.75
C LYS A 110 -14.76 -2.16 -17.13
N GLU A 111 -13.62 -2.24 -16.45
CA GLU A 111 -12.57 -3.23 -16.71
C GLU A 111 -12.87 -4.61 -16.09
N ASN A 112 -14.02 -4.77 -15.42
CA ASN A 112 -14.50 -6.05 -14.86
C ASN A 112 -13.51 -6.76 -13.92
N HIS A 113 -12.76 -5.99 -13.13
CA HIS A 113 -11.92 -6.54 -12.05
C HIS A 113 -12.78 -7.28 -11.01
N LYS A 114 -12.56 -8.60 -10.88
CA LYS A 114 -13.38 -9.49 -10.04
C LYS A 114 -13.54 -8.99 -8.60
N HIS A 115 -12.44 -8.51 -8.01
CA HIS A 115 -12.36 -8.15 -6.59
C HIS A 115 -12.38 -6.64 -6.31
N LEU A 116 -12.64 -5.81 -7.33
CA LEU A 116 -12.77 -4.37 -7.14
C LEU A 116 -14.00 -4.04 -6.28
N HIS A 117 -13.80 -3.15 -5.30
CA HIS A 117 -14.80 -2.76 -4.30
C HIS A 117 -15.41 -3.96 -3.57
N SER A 118 -14.55 -4.92 -3.23
CA SER A 118 -14.92 -6.12 -2.48
C SER A 118 -13.97 -6.37 -1.31
N VAL A 119 -14.39 -7.27 -0.43
CA VAL A 119 -13.51 -7.77 0.64
C VAL A 119 -12.52 -8.78 0.07
N ILE A 120 -11.25 -8.65 0.44
CA ILE A 120 -10.15 -9.53 0.05
C ILE A 120 -9.43 -10.09 1.28
N LEU A 121 -8.71 -11.20 1.11
CA LEU A 121 -7.98 -11.84 2.20
C LEU A 121 -6.55 -11.32 2.30
N ALA A 122 -6.13 -10.96 3.51
CA ALA A 122 -4.77 -10.52 3.82
C ALA A 122 -4.32 -11.00 5.20
N ASP A 123 -3.12 -11.54 5.23
CA ASP A 123 -2.40 -12.08 6.40
C ASP A 123 -1.82 -10.98 7.31
N PHE A 124 -1.44 -9.83 6.74
CA PHE A 124 -0.92 -8.70 7.51
C PHE A 124 -1.96 -8.03 8.43
N VAL A 125 -3.26 -8.26 8.16
CA VAL A 125 -4.32 -7.83 9.07
C VAL A 125 -4.22 -8.67 10.32
N SER A 126 -3.79 -8.08 11.43
CA SER A 126 -3.53 -8.81 12.67
C SER A 126 -4.21 -8.12 13.85
N LEU A 127 -4.54 -8.93 14.84
CA LEU A 127 -4.98 -8.49 16.15
C LEU A 127 -3.85 -8.82 17.13
N ALA A 128 -3.58 -7.93 18.09
CA ALA A 128 -2.43 -8.06 19.00
C ALA A 128 -2.43 -9.32 19.87
N GLU A 129 -3.52 -10.09 19.89
CA GLU A 129 -3.69 -11.28 20.73
C GLU A 129 -3.24 -12.58 20.05
N ASP A 130 -2.88 -12.53 18.76
CA ASP A 130 -2.61 -13.72 17.97
C ASP A 130 -1.11 -13.90 17.67
N GLU A 131 -0.37 -14.46 18.63
CA GLU A 131 1.06 -14.81 18.45
C GLU A 131 1.27 -15.96 17.41
N ASP A 132 0.21 -16.67 17.00
CA ASP A 132 0.27 -17.91 16.19
C ASP A 132 -0.43 -17.87 14.81
N ILE A 133 -0.82 -16.69 14.28
CA ILE A 133 -1.59 -16.63 13.00
C ILE A 133 -0.77 -17.16 11.82
N PHE A 134 0.51 -16.80 11.72
CA PHE A 134 1.37 -17.17 10.59
C PHE A 134 1.61 -18.69 10.53
N ASP A 135 1.89 -19.33 11.67
CA ASP A 135 2.04 -20.79 11.80
C ASP A 135 0.78 -21.59 11.38
N LYS A 136 -0.40 -20.99 11.53
CA LYS A 136 -1.68 -21.60 11.12
C LYS A 136 -1.98 -21.38 9.63
N LEU A 137 -1.51 -20.29 9.04
CA LEU A 137 -1.65 -19.98 7.61
C LEU A 137 -0.79 -20.91 6.75
N ASP A 138 0.45 -21.17 7.17
CA ASP A 138 1.36 -22.12 6.50
C ASP A 138 0.78 -23.53 6.43
N LYS A 139 0.19 -24.03 7.53
CA LYS A 139 -0.42 -25.37 7.61
C LYS A 139 -1.63 -25.57 6.70
N ARG A 140 -2.24 -24.49 6.20
CA ARG A 140 -3.42 -24.53 5.31
C ARG A 140 -3.07 -24.29 3.83
N GLY A 141 -1.77 -24.19 3.50
CA GLY A 141 -1.32 -24.00 2.12
C GLY A 141 -1.63 -22.60 1.57
N TYR A 142 -1.76 -21.60 2.44
CA TYR A 142 -2.01 -20.22 2.02
C TYR A 142 -0.74 -19.60 1.42
N LYS A 143 -0.85 -19.06 0.20
CA LYS A 143 0.24 -18.34 -0.46
C LYS A 143 0.40 -16.94 0.14
N HIS A 144 1.41 -16.79 1.01
CA HIS A 144 1.82 -15.53 1.63
C HIS A 144 2.04 -14.44 0.57
N SER A 145 1.87 -13.17 0.97
CA SER A 145 2.09 -11.99 0.12
C SER A 145 3.48 -11.94 -0.54
N ASN A 146 4.45 -12.66 0.04
CA ASN A 146 5.82 -12.80 -0.46
C ASN A 146 6.10 -14.11 -1.22
N SER A 147 5.11 -14.95 -1.50
CA SER A 147 5.35 -16.27 -2.14
C SER A 147 5.57 -16.22 -3.66
N SER A 148 6.65 -15.55 -4.07
CA SER A 148 7.34 -15.84 -5.33
C SER A 148 8.80 -16.18 -5.03
N ASN A 149 9.03 -17.28 -4.30
CA ASN A 149 10.16 -18.22 -4.43
C ASN A 149 10.08 -19.30 -3.33
N GLU A 150 10.13 -20.59 -3.74
CA GLU A 150 10.03 -21.78 -2.88
C GLU A 150 11.30 -22.04 -2.02
N SER A 151 11.91 -21.01 -1.43
CA SER A 151 13.04 -21.17 -0.49
C SER A 151 12.98 -20.28 0.76
N GLU A 152 11.82 -19.69 1.07
CA GLU A 152 11.70 -18.65 2.12
C GLU A 152 10.97 -19.08 3.41
N THR A 153 10.68 -20.36 3.62
CA THR A 153 9.78 -20.81 4.70
C THR A 153 10.38 -20.79 6.13
N ASN A 154 11.55 -20.21 6.41
CA ASN A 154 12.17 -20.35 7.75
C ASN A 154 12.73 -19.06 8.39
N LEU A 155 12.63 -17.88 7.78
CA LEU A 155 13.37 -16.70 8.26
C LEU A 155 12.50 -15.49 8.68
N GLU A 156 11.24 -15.38 8.24
CA GLU A 156 10.38 -14.23 8.60
C GLU A 156 9.67 -14.37 9.97
N GLN A 157 9.73 -15.53 10.63
CA GLN A 157 8.99 -15.78 11.88
C GLN A 157 9.53 -15.06 13.13
N LYS A 158 10.65 -14.32 13.07
CA LYS A 158 11.36 -13.85 14.29
C LYS A 158 11.27 -12.37 14.63
N SER A 159 10.32 -11.61 14.08
CA SER A 159 10.04 -10.26 14.59
C SER A 159 8.58 -9.85 14.48
N ILE A 160 7.70 -10.57 15.18
CA ILE A 160 6.34 -10.10 15.44
C ILE A 160 6.43 -8.90 16.40
N LYS A 161 6.32 -7.69 15.85
CA LYS A 161 6.10 -6.48 16.65
C LYS A 161 4.77 -6.63 17.38
N LYS A 162 4.81 -6.73 18.71
CA LYS A 162 3.66 -6.49 19.60
C LYS A 162 3.06 -5.09 19.32
N GLY A 163 2.13 -5.02 18.38
CA GLY A 163 1.29 -3.83 18.17
C GLY A 163 0.20 -3.78 19.23
N LYS A 164 -0.25 -2.60 19.63
CA LYS A 164 -1.52 -2.47 20.38
C LYS A 164 -2.68 -2.83 19.44
N THR A 165 -3.70 -3.54 19.91
CA THR A 165 -4.96 -3.80 19.20
C THR A 165 -5.66 -2.47 18.92
N GLU A 166 -5.39 -1.89 17.76
CA GLU A 166 -6.01 -0.65 17.29
C GLU A 166 -6.72 -0.90 15.96
N GLY A 167 -7.80 -0.14 15.73
CA GLY A 167 -8.61 -0.25 14.52
C GLY A 167 -9.85 -1.12 14.69
N SER A 168 -10.39 -1.62 13.57
CA SER A 168 -11.62 -2.41 13.53
C SER A 168 -11.41 -3.88 13.15
N GLY A 169 -10.17 -4.27 12.82
CA GLY A 169 -9.84 -5.58 12.24
C GLY A 169 -10.15 -5.71 10.74
N LEU A 170 -10.64 -4.64 10.11
CA LEU A 170 -10.78 -4.51 8.67
C LEU A 170 -9.96 -3.31 8.20
N VAL A 171 -9.20 -3.47 7.12
CA VAL A 171 -8.27 -2.45 6.62
C VAL A 171 -8.69 -2.02 5.22
N HIS A 172 -8.84 -0.71 4.97
CA HIS A 172 -9.05 -0.26 3.60
C HIS A 172 -7.75 -0.41 2.80
N ILE A 173 -7.85 -0.83 1.55
CA ILE A 173 -6.70 -1.02 0.68
C ILE A 173 -6.63 0.12 -0.33
N ALA A 174 -5.54 0.87 -0.28
CA ALA A 174 -5.18 1.96 -1.18
C ALA A 174 -3.81 1.66 -1.80
N PRO A 175 -3.74 0.88 -2.89
CA PRO A 175 -2.48 0.31 -3.39
C PRO A 175 -1.46 1.35 -3.87
N GLY A 176 -1.90 2.57 -4.16
CA GLY A 176 -1.00 3.68 -4.44
C GLY A 176 -0.24 4.21 -3.22
N HIS A 177 -0.60 3.83 -1.99
CA HIS A 177 -0.16 4.51 -0.77
C HIS A 177 0.33 3.59 0.36
N GLY A 178 0.33 2.28 0.16
CA GLY A 178 0.83 1.30 1.14
C GLY A 178 1.60 0.18 0.45
N PHE A 179 2.68 -0.30 1.07
CA PHE A 179 3.45 -1.43 0.52
C PHE A 179 2.68 -2.74 0.60
N ASP A 180 2.08 -3.03 1.76
CA ASP A 180 1.24 -4.22 1.94
C ASP A 180 -0.01 -4.16 1.06
N ASP A 181 -0.63 -2.97 0.95
CA ASP A 181 -1.73 -2.68 0.04
C ASP A 181 -1.36 -2.95 -1.43
N TYR A 182 -0.16 -2.54 -1.86
CA TYR A 182 0.34 -2.79 -3.21
C TYR A 182 0.52 -4.28 -3.48
N ASN A 183 1.15 -5.01 -2.56
CA ASN A 183 1.41 -6.44 -2.72
C ASN A 183 0.12 -7.26 -2.74
N VAL A 184 -0.83 -6.98 -1.83
CA VAL A 184 -2.11 -7.67 -1.85
C VAL A 184 -2.92 -7.33 -3.10
N SER A 185 -2.94 -6.06 -3.53
CA SER A 185 -3.62 -5.67 -4.77
C SER A 185 -3.04 -6.35 -6.00
N LYS A 186 -1.71 -6.53 -6.07
CA LYS A 186 -1.08 -7.33 -7.14
C LYS A 186 -1.57 -8.78 -7.17
N ARG A 187 -1.68 -9.43 -6.00
CA ARG A 187 -2.19 -10.82 -5.92
C ARG A 187 -3.61 -10.95 -6.48
N TYR A 188 -4.46 -9.96 -6.22
CA TYR A 188 -5.85 -9.93 -6.70
C TYR A 188 -6.02 -9.24 -8.06
N ASN A 189 -4.93 -8.87 -8.73
CA ASN A 189 -4.93 -8.14 -10.00
C ASN A 189 -5.78 -6.85 -9.95
N LEU A 190 -5.70 -6.10 -8.85
CA LEU A 190 -6.39 -4.83 -8.69
C LEU A 190 -5.58 -3.67 -9.30
N PRO A 191 -6.24 -2.62 -9.83
CA PRO A 191 -5.57 -1.42 -10.28
C PRO A 191 -4.71 -0.77 -9.19
N ILE A 192 -3.48 -0.40 -9.54
CA ILE A 192 -2.60 0.37 -8.64
C ILE A 192 -2.90 1.85 -8.83
N PHE A 193 -3.85 2.35 -8.04
CA PHE A 193 -4.35 3.71 -8.18
C PHE A 193 -3.76 4.67 -7.14
N SER A 194 -3.28 5.83 -7.62
CA SER A 194 -2.83 6.96 -6.81
C SER A 194 -3.32 8.27 -7.44
N PRO A 195 -4.34 8.94 -6.88
CA PRO A 195 -4.85 10.23 -7.36
C PRO A 195 -3.96 11.41 -6.92
N VAL A 196 -2.73 11.16 -6.45
CA VAL A 196 -1.79 12.19 -5.97
C VAL A 196 -0.56 12.22 -6.85
N ASN A 197 -0.16 13.40 -7.32
CA ASN A 197 1.02 13.59 -8.17
C ASN A 197 2.32 13.78 -7.35
N GLU A 198 3.43 13.98 -8.05
CA GLU A 198 4.77 14.19 -7.48
C GLU A 198 4.88 15.41 -6.54
N LYS A 199 3.98 16.38 -6.66
CA LYS A 199 3.92 17.57 -5.80
C LYS A 199 3.04 17.36 -4.56
N GLY A 200 2.46 16.18 -4.39
CA GLY A 200 1.51 15.91 -3.31
C GLY A 200 0.13 16.52 -3.54
N LEU A 201 -0.19 16.92 -4.79
CA LEU A 201 -1.48 17.49 -5.15
C LEU A 201 -2.38 16.42 -5.78
N PHE A 202 -3.67 16.46 -5.46
CA PHE A 202 -4.65 15.59 -6.08
C PHE A 202 -4.83 15.90 -7.58
N THR A 203 -4.78 14.89 -8.43
CA THR A 203 -4.91 15.00 -9.90
C THR A 203 -6.36 14.96 -10.36
N GLU A 204 -7.23 14.31 -9.60
CA GLU A 204 -8.61 14.10 -9.96
C GLU A 204 -9.56 13.98 -8.75
N GLY A 205 -10.84 13.88 -9.09
CA GLY A 205 -11.95 13.73 -8.19
C GLY A 205 -12.23 14.93 -7.30
N LYS A 206 -12.93 14.71 -6.17
CA LYS A 206 -13.46 15.79 -5.32
C LYS A 206 -12.40 16.77 -4.85
N TYR A 207 -11.18 16.26 -4.59
CA TYR A 207 -10.10 17.03 -3.99
C TYR A 207 -9.07 17.54 -4.99
N LYS A 208 -9.36 17.47 -6.30
CA LYS A 208 -8.44 17.88 -7.37
C LYS A 208 -7.81 19.26 -7.09
N GLY A 209 -6.49 19.31 -7.13
CA GLY A 209 -5.68 20.51 -6.90
C GLY A 209 -5.30 20.78 -5.44
N LEU A 210 -5.91 20.10 -4.46
CA LEU A 210 -5.56 20.25 -3.06
C LEU A 210 -4.32 19.43 -2.69
N TYR A 211 -3.54 19.96 -1.74
CA TYR A 211 -2.43 19.22 -1.13
C TYR A 211 -2.97 18.15 -0.18
N PHE A 212 -2.39 16.95 -0.21
CA PHE A 212 -2.97 15.77 0.46
C PHE A 212 -3.22 15.95 1.97
N LYS A 213 -2.41 16.75 2.68
CA LYS A 213 -2.66 17.04 4.10
C LYS A 213 -3.80 18.02 4.35
N ASP A 214 -4.09 18.89 3.40
CA ASP A 214 -5.19 19.85 3.48
C ASP A 214 -6.55 19.17 3.17
N VAL A 215 -6.51 17.95 2.61
CA VAL A 215 -7.70 17.15 2.32
C VAL A 215 -8.31 16.53 3.57
N ASP A 216 -7.51 16.16 4.57
CA ASP A 216 -7.99 15.48 5.78
C ASP A 216 -9.21 16.15 6.45
N PRO A 217 -9.22 17.47 6.76
CA PRO A 217 -10.39 18.12 7.34
C PRO A 217 -11.62 18.10 6.42
N VAL A 218 -11.43 18.39 5.13
CA VAL A 218 -12.53 18.43 4.14
C VAL A 218 -13.08 17.02 3.86
N ALA A 219 -12.24 16.00 3.97
CA ALA A 219 -12.66 14.60 3.87
C ALA A 219 -13.53 14.19 5.05
N ILE A 220 -13.14 14.55 6.27
CA ILE A 220 -13.93 14.27 7.47
C ILE A 220 -15.31 14.95 7.38
N GLU A 221 -15.37 16.21 6.96
CA GLU A 221 -16.64 16.93 6.75
C GLU A 221 -17.53 16.22 5.72
N TYR A 222 -16.97 15.86 4.56
CA TYR A 222 -17.70 15.12 3.53
C TYR A 222 -18.23 13.78 4.02
N LEU A 223 -17.42 13.00 4.75
CA LEU A 223 -17.84 11.72 5.32
C LEU A 223 -18.97 11.90 6.34
N LYS A 224 -18.96 13.00 7.11
CA LYS A 224 -20.02 13.34 8.06
C LYS A 224 -21.31 13.72 7.33
N GLU A 225 -21.24 14.58 6.33
CA GLU A 225 -22.39 15.01 5.51
C GLU A 225 -23.07 13.84 4.81
N LYS A 226 -22.29 12.88 4.29
CA LYS A 226 -22.79 11.68 3.63
C LYS A 226 -23.22 10.56 4.58
N GLY A 227 -23.01 10.73 5.88
CA GLY A 227 -23.36 9.72 6.88
C GLY A 227 -22.44 8.49 6.89
N PHE A 228 -21.26 8.56 6.29
CA PHE A 228 -20.25 7.48 6.32
C PHE A 228 -19.35 7.55 7.55
N LEU A 229 -19.27 8.70 8.23
CA LEU A 229 -18.47 8.89 9.44
C LEU A 229 -19.22 8.40 10.68
N ILE A 230 -18.64 7.43 11.40
CA ILE A 230 -19.16 6.97 12.70
C ILE A 230 -18.51 7.72 13.86
N PHE A 231 -17.21 7.97 13.77
CA PHE A 231 -16.40 8.53 14.85
C PHE A 231 -15.16 9.20 14.28
N ASN A 232 -14.72 10.28 14.93
CA ASN A 232 -13.51 11.01 14.60
C ASN A 232 -12.80 11.43 15.89
N GLU A 233 -11.48 11.24 15.94
CA GLU A 233 -10.64 11.71 17.03
C GLU A 233 -9.30 12.22 16.50
N LEU A 234 -8.68 13.16 17.23
CA LEU A 234 -7.30 13.54 16.96
C LEU A 234 -6.35 12.58 17.67
N LYS A 235 -5.37 12.06 16.92
CA LYS A 235 -4.40 11.09 17.44
C LYS A 235 -2.97 11.57 17.24
N SER A 236 -2.25 11.72 18.34
CA SER A 236 -0.81 12.01 18.32
C SER A 236 -0.01 10.70 18.20
N HIS A 237 0.85 10.63 17.18
CA HIS A 237 1.77 9.52 16.95
C HIS A 237 2.98 9.98 16.13
N ARG A 238 4.00 9.12 16.00
CA ARG A 238 5.17 9.39 15.18
C ARG A 238 4.82 9.19 13.71
N TYR A 239 5.02 10.23 12.90
CA TYR A 239 4.77 10.20 11.45
C TYR A 239 6.08 10.49 10.69
N PRO A 240 6.37 9.80 9.57
CA PRO A 240 7.60 10.03 8.82
C PRO A 240 7.61 11.42 8.18
N CYS A 241 8.71 12.15 8.39
CA CYS A 241 8.95 13.46 7.79
C CYS A 241 10.28 13.45 7.04
N CYS A 242 10.36 14.27 5.98
CA CYS A 242 11.59 14.48 5.25
C CYS A 242 12.69 14.93 6.21
N TRP A 243 13.80 14.21 6.24
CA TRP A 243 14.90 14.49 7.16
C TRP A 243 15.50 15.89 6.96
N ARG A 244 15.40 16.45 5.73
CA ARG A 244 15.89 17.78 5.35
C ARG A 244 14.89 18.89 5.61
N CYS A 245 13.74 18.89 4.94
CA CYS A 245 12.77 20.00 4.99
C CYS A 245 11.64 19.81 6.01
N LYS A 246 11.61 18.68 6.74
CA LYS A 246 10.61 18.34 7.76
C LYS A 246 9.16 18.21 7.28
N THR A 247 8.92 18.32 5.97
CA THR A 247 7.61 18.07 5.35
C THR A 247 7.19 16.61 5.58
N PRO A 248 5.91 16.35 5.94
CA PRO A 248 5.39 14.98 6.06
C PRO A 248 5.57 14.19 4.77
N ILE A 249 6.02 12.93 4.89
CA ILE A 249 6.20 12.03 3.75
C ILE A 249 4.85 11.41 3.37
N VAL A 250 4.65 11.23 2.07
CA VAL A 250 3.55 10.45 1.50
C VAL A 250 4.14 9.26 0.76
N TYR A 251 3.59 8.07 1.00
CA TYR A 251 3.88 6.90 0.19
C TYR A 251 3.07 7.01 -1.10
N ARG A 252 3.76 6.88 -2.22
CA ARG A 252 3.17 6.97 -3.56
C ARG A 252 3.77 5.90 -4.45
N ALA A 253 2.92 5.09 -5.08
CA ALA A 253 3.33 4.19 -6.14
C ALA A 253 3.87 5.02 -7.33
N ALA A 254 5.08 4.67 -7.76
CA ALA A 254 5.80 5.33 -8.83
C ALA A 254 6.72 4.32 -9.50
N ASP A 255 6.99 4.53 -10.79
CA ASP A 255 7.96 3.72 -11.49
C ASP A 255 9.36 4.02 -10.95
N GLN A 256 10.05 2.96 -10.55
CA GLN A 256 11.39 3.03 -9.97
C GLN A 256 12.22 1.85 -10.46
N TRP A 257 13.53 2.05 -10.57
CA TRP A 257 14.53 1.03 -10.82
C TRP A 257 15.02 0.46 -9.50
N TRP A 258 15.07 -0.86 -9.42
CA TRP A 258 15.44 -1.60 -8.23
C TRP A 258 16.61 -2.55 -8.51
N ILE A 259 17.53 -2.64 -7.57
CA ILE A 259 18.49 -3.75 -7.50
C ILE A 259 17.87 -4.83 -6.62
N LYS A 260 17.77 -6.05 -7.17
CA LYS A 260 17.29 -7.26 -6.47
C LYS A 260 18.29 -7.75 -5.43
N ARG A 261 18.47 -6.95 -4.39
CA ARG A 261 19.40 -7.22 -3.28
C ARG A 261 19.00 -8.49 -2.53
N SER A 262 17.70 -8.77 -2.44
CA SER A 262 17.14 -10.01 -1.88
C SER A 262 17.86 -11.28 -2.34
N GLN A 263 18.31 -11.33 -3.60
CA GLN A 263 18.98 -12.50 -4.18
C GLN A 263 20.40 -12.73 -3.65
N ILE A 264 21.05 -11.69 -3.10
CA ILE A 264 22.46 -11.73 -2.66
C ILE A 264 22.63 -11.53 -1.16
N VAL A 265 21.55 -11.45 -0.37
CA VAL A 265 21.60 -11.20 1.08
C VAL A 265 22.47 -12.23 1.80
N ASN A 266 22.32 -13.52 1.46
CA ASN A 266 23.08 -14.60 2.08
C ASN A 266 24.60 -14.46 1.82
N GLU A 267 24.97 -14.02 0.61
CA GLU A 267 26.37 -13.77 0.25
C GLU A 267 26.93 -12.56 1.00
N ILE A 268 26.15 -11.48 1.11
CA ILE A 268 26.53 -10.29 1.88
C ILE A 268 26.79 -10.65 3.36
N ILE A 269 25.90 -11.44 3.98
CA ILE A 269 26.04 -11.85 5.39
C ILE A 269 27.27 -12.75 5.58
N LYS A 270 27.52 -13.63 4.62
CA LYS A 270 28.72 -14.49 4.61
C LYS A 270 29.99 -13.66 4.56
N GLU A 271 30.09 -12.72 3.62
CA GLU A 271 31.27 -11.85 3.51
C GLU A 271 31.39 -10.89 4.70
N ASN A 272 30.28 -10.43 5.26
CA ASN A 272 30.28 -9.60 6.46
C ASN A 272 30.92 -10.29 7.67
N SER A 273 30.98 -11.63 7.68
CA SER A 273 31.66 -12.37 8.75
C SER A 273 33.18 -12.28 8.71
N ASN A 274 33.75 -11.91 7.55
CA ASN A 274 35.18 -11.68 7.37
C ASN A 274 35.60 -10.26 7.79
N ILE A 275 34.65 -9.37 8.06
CA ILE A 275 34.90 -7.96 8.39
C ILE A 275 35.14 -7.81 9.91
N HIS A 276 36.17 -7.04 10.27
CA HIS A 276 36.42 -6.67 11.66
C HIS A 276 35.62 -5.43 12.06
N TRP A 277 34.53 -5.63 12.79
CA TRP A 277 33.65 -4.56 13.26
C TRP A 277 34.06 -3.99 14.62
N PHE A 278 34.03 -2.66 14.74
CA PHE A 278 34.14 -1.96 16.01
C PHE A 278 33.01 -0.93 16.18
N PRO A 279 32.11 -1.10 17.18
CA PRO A 279 32.02 -2.20 18.14
C PRO A 279 31.51 -3.51 17.50
N LYS A 280 31.77 -4.66 18.14
CA LYS A 280 31.34 -5.98 17.62
C LYS A 280 29.83 -6.08 17.38
N SER A 281 29.02 -5.43 18.22
CA SER A 281 27.55 -5.41 18.09
C SER A 281 27.06 -4.77 16.78
N ALA A 282 27.87 -3.93 16.13
CA ALA A 282 27.53 -3.35 14.84
C ALA A 282 27.39 -4.40 13.74
N LYS A 283 28.10 -5.54 13.86
CA LYS A 283 27.96 -6.69 12.95
C LYS A 283 26.52 -7.22 12.97
N ASP A 284 25.96 -7.42 14.16
CA ASP A 284 24.61 -7.96 14.33
C ASP A 284 23.56 -6.96 13.84
N SER A 285 23.77 -5.66 14.11
CA SER A 285 22.91 -4.60 13.57
C SER A 285 22.91 -4.55 12.04
N PHE A 286 24.08 -4.72 11.42
CA PHE A 286 24.19 -4.77 9.96
C PHE A 286 23.53 -6.02 9.38
N ASN A 287 23.75 -7.20 9.97
CA ASN A 287 23.10 -8.43 9.53
C ASN A 287 21.57 -8.31 9.61
N ASN A 288 21.04 -7.81 10.73
CA ASN A 288 19.61 -7.58 10.89
C ASN A 288 19.08 -6.57 9.85
N LEU A 289 19.85 -5.50 9.55
CA LEU A 289 19.48 -4.58 8.48
C LEU A 289 19.46 -5.27 7.11
N MET A 290 20.43 -6.12 6.82
CA MET A 290 20.50 -6.82 5.54
C MET A 290 19.37 -7.85 5.38
N GLU A 291 18.97 -8.53 6.46
CA GLU A 291 17.85 -9.48 6.48
C GLU A 291 16.50 -8.77 6.37
N THR A 292 16.35 -7.59 6.98
CA THR A 292 15.06 -6.88 7.03
C THR A 292 14.84 -5.84 5.94
N ALA A 293 15.91 -5.33 5.32
CA ALA A 293 15.76 -4.38 4.24
C ALA A 293 15.13 -5.04 3.00
N GLY A 294 14.38 -4.28 2.22
CA GLY A 294 13.87 -4.75 0.93
C GLY A 294 14.94 -4.72 -0.17
N ASP A 295 14.48 -4.84 -1.41
CA ASP A 295 15.26 -4.49 -2.60
C ASP A 295 15.63 -3.00 -2.58
N TRP A 296 16.72 -2.65 -3.24
CA TRP A 296 17.23 -1.27 -3.21
C TRP A 296 16.70 -0.48 -4.40
N ALA A 297 15.81 0.48 -4.14
CA ALA A 297 15.42 1.48 -5.13
C ALA A 297 16.60 2.42 -5.44
N ILE A 298 17.14 2.34 -6.66
CA ILE A 298 18.30 3.13 -7.10
C ILE A 298 17.91 4.37 -7.92
N SER A 299 16.70 4.46 -8.46
CA SER A 299 16.29 5.65 -9.20
C SER A 299 15.86 6.79 -8.29
N ARG A 300 16.20 8.02 -8.67
CA ARG A 300 15.76 9.26 -8.01
C ARG A 300 15.26 10.23 -9.08
N GLN A 301 14.08 10.82 -8.84
CA GLN A 301 13.48 11.85 -9.69
C GLN A 301 14.11 13.22 -9.39
N ARG A 302 15.41 13.36 -9.67
CA ARG A 302 16.21 14.55 -9.38
C ARG A 302 17.00 14.99 -10.62
N TYR A 303 17.64 16.16 -10.52
CA TYR A 303 18.33 16.79 -11.64
C TYR A 303 19.84 16.55 -11.59
N TRP A 304 20.45 16.62 -10.40
CA TRP A 304 21.89 16.55 -10.21
C TRP A 304 22.31 15.21 -9.59
N GLY A 305 23.14 14.46 -10.31
CA GLY A 305 23.74 13.18 -9.94
C GLY A 305 23.99 12.32 -11.17
N ILE A 306 24.39 11.06 -10.97
CA ILE A 306 24.76 10.15 -12.06
C ILE A 306 23.48 9.67 -12.77
N PRO A 307 23.25 9.96 -14.06
CA PRO A 307 22.08 9.43 -14.76
C PRO A 307 22.12 7.90 -14.84
N LEU A 308 20.95 7.26 -14.77
CA LEU A 308 20.89 5.82 -15.06
C LEU A 308 21.17 5.61 -16.56
N PRO A 309 22.11 4.72 -16.94
CA PRO A 309 22.53 4.55 -18.34
C PRO A 309 21.56 3.65 -19.10
N ILE A 310 20.27 3.92 -18.97
CA ILE A 310 19.17 3.10 -19.50
C ILE A 310 18.36 3.95 -20.47
N PHE A 311 18.08 3.37 -21.62
CA PHE A 311 17.22 3.95 -22.66
C PHE A 311 16.02 3.04 -22.86
N GLU A 312 14.86 3.65 -23.05
CA GLU A 312 13.56 2.98 -23.19
C GLU A 312 12.87 3.45 -24.46
N ASP A 313 12.26 2.52 -25.20
CA ASP A 313 11.38 2.83 -26.33
C ASP A 313 9.90 2.86 -25.94
N GLU A 314 9.02 3.25 -26.86
CA GLU A 314 7.58 3.31 -26.63
C GLU A 314 6.92 1.93 -26.41
N ASP A 315 7.61 0.83 -26.72
CA ASP A 315 7.13 -0.54 -26.52
C ASP A 315 7.60 -1.14 -25.17
N GLY A 316 8.37 -0.40 -24.38
CA GLY A 316 8.92 -0.86 -23.09
C GLY A 316 10.16 -1.75 -23.21
N ASN A 317 10.89 -1.70 -24.34
CA ASN A 317 12.20 -2.34 -24.45
C ASN A 317 13.30 -1.44 -23.88
N TYR A 318 14.24 -2.06 -23.19
CA TYR A 318 15.37 -1.38 -22.57
C TYR A 318 16.70 -1.69 -23.27
N GLU A 319 17.55 -0.67 -23.42
CA GLU A 319 18.95 -0.80 -23.81
C GLU A 319 19.80 -0.12 -22.71
N VAL A 320 20.84 -0.82 -22.23
CA VAL A 320 21.69 -0.36 -21.13
C VAL A 320 23.12 -0.23 -21.62
N PHE A 321 23.74 0.93 -21.38
CA PHE A 321 25.12 1.20 -21.78
C PHE A 321 26.06 1.10 -20.59
N ALA A 322 27.06 0.24 -20.66
CA ALA A 322 28.01 0.02 -19.57
C ALA A 322 29.11 1.09 -19.52
N SER A 323 29.34 1.81 -20.63
CA SER A 323 30.40 2.81 -20.72
C SER A 323 30.07 3.95 -21.68
N LYS A 324 30.78 5.07 -21.51
CA LYS A 324 30.74 6.21 -22.43
C LYS A 324 31.15 5.79 -23.86
N ASP A 325 32.20 4.97 -23.99
CA ASP A 325 32.70 4.52 -25.29
C ASP A 325 31.67 3.68 -26.06
N GLU A 326 30.92 2.84 -25.35
CA GLU A 326 29.82 2.06 -25.93
C GLU A 326 28.71 2.96 -26.47
N LEU A 327 28.32 3.97 -25.68
CA LEU A 327 27.33 4.96 -26.08
C LEU A 327 27.82 5.83 -27.25
N GLU A 328 29.08 6.27 -27.26
CA GLU A 328 29.66 7.06 -28.35
C GLU A 328 29.74 6.28 -29.66
N LYS A 329 30.10 4.99 -29.60
CA LYS A 329 30.05 4.10 -30.77
C LYS A 329 28.63 3.97 -31.31
N ARG A 330 27.64 3.92 -30.42
CA ARG A 330 26.23 3.78 -30.79
C ARG A 330 25.68 5.01 -31.51
N ILE A 331 26.01 6.21 -31.03
CA ILE A 331 25.51 7.47 -31.61
C ILE A 331 26.38 7.99 -32.75
N GLY A 332 27.61 7.50 -32.90
CA GLY A 332 28.53 7.85 -33.99
C GLY A 332 29.28 9.17 -33.79
N TYR A 333 29.24 9.77 -32.59
CA TYR A 333 29.98 10.98 -32.25
C TYR A 333 30.39 10.99 -30.78
N ARG A 334 31.36 11.84 -30.44
CA ARG A 334 31.87 11.99 -29.07
C ARG A 334 31.00 12.90 -28.23
N LEU A 335 30.81 12.54 -26.97
CA LEU A 335 30.12 13.35 -25.97
C LEU A 335 31.14 14.10 -25.12
N GLU A 336 30.95 15.40 -24.93
CA GLU A 336 31.75 16.16 -23.96
C GLU A 336 31.36 15.79 -22.52
N ASP A 337 30.08 15.50 -22.32
CA ASP A 337 29.45 15.31 -21.02
C ASP A 337 28.41 14.18 -21.06
N ILE A 338 28.17 13.55 -19.90
CA ILE A 338 27.18 12.49 -19.71
C ILE A 338 26.15 12.80 -18.61
N HIS A 339 25.99 14.08 -18.23
CA HIS A 339 24.91 14.47 -17.32
C HIS A 339 23.54 14.38 -18.00
N ARG A 340 22.51 14.41 -17.17
CA ARG A 340 21.10 14.21 -17.54
C ARG A 340 20.65 15.08 -18.72
N ASP A 341 21.06 16.35 -18.76
CA ASP A 341 20.62 17.29 -19.80
C ASP A 341 21.21 16.99 -21.17
N THR A 342 22.38 16.35 -21.20
CA THR A 342 23.02 15.87 -22.42
C THR A 342 22.35 14.58 -22.89
N LEU A 343 22.23 13.58 -22.00
CA LEU A 343 21.65 12.28 -22.34
C LEU A 343 20.19 12.35 -22.80
N LYS A 344 19.38 13.25 -22.22
CA LYS A 344 17.98 13.46 -22.61
C LYS A 344 17.80 13.93 -24.06
N LYS A 345 18.82 14.53 -24.66
CA LYS A 345 18.77 15.05 -26.04
C LYS A 345 19.22 14.01 -27.06
N LEU A 346 19.80 12.90 -26.60
CA LEU A 346 20.26 11.84 -27.47
C LEU A 346 19.07 11.13 -28.10
N LYS A 347 19.23 10.82 -29.39
CA LYS A 347 18.28 10.01 -30.16
C LYS A 347 18.97 8.71 -30.51
N ILE A 348 18.51 7.62 -29.94
CA ILE A 348 18.99 6.27 -30.23
C ILE A 348 17.85 5.53 -30.90
N ILE A 349 18.13 4.72 -31.93
CA ILE A 349 17.11 3.92 -32.60
C ILE A 349 17.29 2.47 -32.20
N ASN A 350 16.28 1.86 -31.58
CA ASN A 350 16.29 0.45 -31.21
C ASN A 350 16.42 -0.41 -32.47
N GLU A 351 17.44 -1.27 -32.51
CA GLU A 351 17.73 -2.12 -33.66
C GLU A 351 16.66 -3.19 -33.91
N LYS A 352 15.87 -3.55 -32.90
CA LYS A 352 14.87 -4.64 -32.99
C LYS A 352 13.57 -4.20 -33.65
N ASN A 353 13.12 -2.98 -33.39
CA ASN A 353 11.83 -2.46 -33.88
C ASN A 353 11.94 -1.14 -34.67
N GLY A 354 13.14 -0.57 -34.79
CA GLY A 354 13.39 0.67 -35.51
C GLY A 354 12.83 1.94 -34.83
N LYS A 355 12.39 1.84 -33.56
CA LYS A 355 11.79 2.96 -32.83
C LYS A 355 12.83 3.79 -32.07
N GLU A 356 12.50 5.05 -31.81
CA GLU A 356 13.34 5.95 -31.02
C GLU A 356 13.32 5.57 -29.54
N MET A 357 14.50 5.47 -28.94
CA MET A 357 14.70 5.25 -27.51
C MET A 357 15.09 6.57 -26.83
N LYS A 358 14.54 6.80 -25.64
CA LYS A 358 14.82 7.98 -24.82
C LYS A 358 15.51 7.54 -23.53
N ALA A 359 16.47 8.33 -23.06
CA ALA A 359 17.09 8.11 -21.77
C ALA A 359 16.02 8.19 -20.66
N VAL A 360 16.04 7.23 -19.73
CA VAL A 360 15.13 7.26 -18.58
C VAL A 360 15.34 8.56 -17.78
N PRO A 361 14.28 9.16 -17.20
CA PRO A 361 14.38 10.50 -16.63
C PRO A 361 15.07 10.54 -15.25
N PHE A 362 15.61 9.42 -14.78
CA PHE A 362 16.09 9.20 -13.42
C PHE A 362 17.61 9.35 -13.29
N ILE A 363 18.04 9.76 -12.10
CA ILE A 363 19.44 9.64 -11.67
C ILE A 363 19.57 8.51 -10.64
N ALA A 364 20.78 8.04 -10.41
CA ALA A 364 21.12 7.08 -9.37
C ALA A 364 20.97 7.69 -7.97
N ASP A 365 20.76 6.82 -6.99
CA ASP A 365 20.93 7.11 -5.57
C ASP A 365 22.39 7.49 -5.29
N VAL A 366 22.60 8.41 -4.35
CA VAL A 366 23.92 9.02 -4.06
C VAL A 366 24.76 8.14 -3.16
#